data_AF-A0A3S1JZD4-F1
#
_entry.id   AF-A0A3S1JZD4-F1
#
_cell.length_a   1.000
_cell.length_b   1.000
_cell.length_c   1.000
_cell.angle_alpha   90.00
_cell.angle_beta   90.00
_cell.angle_gamma   90.00
#
_symmetry.space_group_name_H-M   'P 1'
#
loop_
_entity.id
_entity.type
_entity.pdbx_description
1 polymer ?
#
loop_
_entity_poly.entity_id
_entity_poly.type
_entity_poly.pdbx_seq_one_letter_code
_entity_poly.pdbx_strand_id
1 'polypeptide(L)'
;MAAEAAGSDLIHVVALLAAGVVAVPIFKRVGLGSILGYLAAGVVIGPFGIGIFSESEAILHVAELGVVMFLFIIGLEMQPSRLWGLRREIFGLGALQVGVCALLLTGVGLAGGFPISQSFVAGAGFVLTSTAIVMQLLEERGEIAAPKGQRIVSILLLEDLAIVPLLALIAFLAPGGADMSLTQRLTEVGIGLAAIVGLVLAGRYLLNPFFRILADARAREVMTAAALLVVLGSALAMQLSGLSMAMGAFLAGVLLSESTFRHQLEADVEPFRGVLLGLFFLAVGMSLDLHVV
;
A
#
# COMPACT_ATOMS: atom_id res chain seq x y z
N MET A 1 -9.01 33.26 -18.41
CA MET A 1 -9.71 32.44 -17.39
C MET A 1 -9.58 30.93 -17.58
N ALA A 2 -10.31 30.23 -18.47
CA ALA A 2 -10.14 28.76 -18.60
C ALA A 2 -8.75 28.32 -19.15
N ALA A 3 -8.18 29.12 -20.05
CA ALA A 3 -6.83 28.88 -20.59
C ALA A 3 -5.69 29.25 -19.62
N GLU A 4 -5.93 30.15 -18.66
CA GLU A 4 -4.94 30.49 -17.62
C GLU A 4 -4.88 29.40 -16.54
N ALA A 5 -6.04 28.85 -16.14
CA ALA A 5 -6.10 27.70 -15.23
C ALA A 5 -5.49 26.43 -15.87
N ALA A 6 -5.75 26.16 -17.15
CA ALA A 6 -5.12 25.04 -17.85
C ALA A 6 -3.60 25.22 -18.03
N GLY A 7 -3.13 26.47 -18.15
CA GLY A 7 -1.71 26.79 -18.23
C GLY A 7 -0.97 26.55 -16.92
N SER A 8 -1.59 26.87 -15.78
CA SER A 8 -1.01 26.53 -14.47
C SER A 8 -0.95 25.02 -14.26
N ASP A 9 -1.97 24.25 -14.64
CA ASP A 9 -2.01 22.81 -14.38
C ASP A 9 -0.90 22.03 -15.10
N LEU A 10 -0.61 22.37 -16.36
CA LEU A 10 0.49 21.74 -17.09
C LEU A 10 1.87 22.08 -16.48
N ILE A 11 2.05 23.30 -15.99
CA ILE A 11 3.28 23.70 -15.30
C ILE A 11 3.49 22.85 -14.06
N HIS A 12 2.44 22.61 -13.27
CA HIS A 12 2.50 21.72 -12.11
C HIS A 12 2.89 20.29 -12.51
N VAL A 13 2.24 19.72 -13.53
CA VAL A 13 2.58 18.37 -14.02
C VAL A 13 4.04 18.29 -14.47
N VAL A 14 4.52 19.27 -15.25
CA VAL A 14 5.91 19.32 -15.71
C VAL A 14 6.87 19.50 -14.54
N ALA A 15 6.56 20.37 -13.58
CA ALA A 15 7.37 20.58 -12.39
C ALA A 15 7.50 19.31 -11.55
N LEU A 16 6.40 18.57 -11.38
CA LEU A 16 6.38 17.31 -10.63
C LEU A 16 7.24 16.25 -11.32
N LEU A 17 7.08 16.07 -12.63
CA LEU A 17 7.89 15.14 -13.42
C LEU A 17 9.36 15.56 -13.43
N ALA A 18 9.66 16.84 -13.60
CA ALA A 18 11.02 17.36 -13.59
C ALA A 18 11.70 17.14 -12.22
N ALA A 19 10.97 17.36 -11.13
CA ALA A 19 11.49 17.15 -9.78
C ALA A 19 11.90 15.68 -9.58
N GLY A 20 11.05 14.72 -9.97
CA GLY A 20 11.39 13.29 -9.92
C GLY A 20 12.56 12.92 -10.84
N VAL A 21 12.53 13.36 -12.10
CA VAL A 21 13.57 13.07 -13.12
C VAL A 21 14.93 13.62 -12.72
N VAL A 22 14.99 14.74 -11.98
CA VAL A 22 16.25 15.32 -11.50
C VAL A 22 16.68 14.68 -10.18
N ALA A 23 15.80 14.58 -9.18
CA ALA A 23 16.17 14.14 -7.85
C ALA A 23 16.55 12.66 -7.78
N VAL A 24 15.80 11.78 -8.47
CA VAL A 24 16.05 10.32 -8.38
C VAL A 24 17.45 9.93 -8.87
N PRO A 25 17.94 10.38 -10.04
CA PRO A 25 19.31 10.09 -10.47
C PRO A 25 20.38 10.65 -9.53
N ILE A 26 20.16 11.83 -8.93
CA ILE A 26 21.09 12.42 -7.97
C ILE A 26 21.21 11.53 -6.73
N PHE A 27 20.07 11.13 -6.16
CA PHE A 27 20.03 10.26 -4.97
C PHE A 27 20.62 8.87 -5.26
N LYS A 28 20.30 8.27 -6.41
CA LYS A 28 20.95 7.01 -6.81
C LYS A 28 22.45 7.12 -6.97
N ARG A 29 22.97 8.25 -7.49
CA ARG A 29 24.42 8.47 -7.64
C ARG A 29 25.16 8.57 -6.30
N VAL A 30 24.52 9.10 -5.26
CA VAL A 30 25.11 9.16 -3.90
C VAL A 30 24.90 7.88 -3.10
N GLY A 31 24.34 6.82 -3.72
CA GLY A 31 24.12 5.52 -3.09
C GLY A 31 22.82 5.41 -2.27
N LEU A 32 21.90 6.36 -2.42
CA LEU A 32 20.58 6.35 -1.79
C LEU A 32 19.52 5.73 -2.73
N GLY A 33 18.45 5.15 -2.16
CA GLY A 33 17.34 4.56 -2.92
C GLY A 33 16.47 5.60 -3.63
N SER A 34 15.65 5.17 -4.61
CA SER A 34 14.83 6.12 -5.40
C SER A 34 13.74 6.80 -4.57
N ILE A 35 13.22 6.09 -3.57
CA ILE A 35 12.20 6.56 -2.62
C ILE A 35 12.66 7.86 -1.94
N LEU A 36 13.90 7.91 -1.46
CA LEU A 36 14.46 9.09 -0.81
C LEU A 36 14.57 10.28 -1.78
N GLY A 37 14.89 10.01 -3.05
CA GLY A 37 14.91 11.04 -4.08
C GLY A 37 13.53 11.65 -4.33
N TYR A 38 12.49 10.81 -4.44
CA TYR A 38 11.11 11.30 -4.60
C TYR A 38 10.61 12.03 -3.35
N LEU A 39 10.85 11.51 -2.14
CA LEU A 39 10.45 12.18 -0.89
C LEU A 39 11.11 13.56 -0.76
N ALA A 40 12.43 13.63 -0.98
CA ALA A 40 13.17 14.89 -0.90
C ALA A 40 12.69 15.90 -1.95
N ALA A 41 12.44 15.45 -3.19
CA ALA A 41 11.85 16.29 -4.21
C ALA A 41 10.47 16.82 -3.79
N GLY A 42 9.63 15.97 -3.18
CA GLY A 42 8.34 16.32 -2.65
C GLY A 42 8.42 17.41 -1.59
N VAL A 43 9.31 17.25 -0.62
CA VAL A 43 9.56 18.27 0.42
C VAL A 43 9.96 19.61 -0.21
N VAL A 44 10.83 19.58 -1.23
CA VAL A 44 11.33 20.79 -1.90
C VAL A 44 10.23 21.49 -2.70
N ILE A 45 9.39 20.77 -3.45
CA ILE A 45 8.36 21.39 -4.31
C ILE A 45 7.04 21.64 -3.57
N GLY A 46 6.85 21.01 -2.42
CA GLY A 46 5.65 21.08 -1.59
C GLY A 46 5.47 22.42 -0.87
N PRO A 47 4.36 22.56 -0.14
CA PRO A 47 3.96 23.81 0.52
C PRO A 47 4.98 24.30 1.55
N PHE A 48 5.72 23.39 2.17
CA PHE A 48 6.73 23.70 3.19
C PHE A 48 8.14 23.93 2.61
N GLY A 49 8.33 23.75 1.30
CA GLY A 49 9.56 24.03 0.58
C GLY A 49 9.48 25.32 -0.22
N ILE A 50 9.58 25.21 -1.55
CA ILE A 50 9.47 26.32 -2.51
C ILE A 50 8.00 26.74 -2.69
N GLY A 51 7.04 25.88 -2.32
CA GLY A 51 5.61 26.20 -2.38
C GLY A 51 5.05 26.19 -3.80
N ILE A 52 5.56 25.33 -4.69
CA ILE A 52 5.00 25.15 -6.04
C ILE A 52 3.61 24.51 -5.95
N PHE A 53 3.41 23.63 -4.97
CA PHE A 53 2.13 22.98 -4.70
C PHE A 53 1.57 23.40 -3.34
N SER A 54 0.30 23.78 -3.29
CA SER A 54 -0.41 24.13 -2.06
C SER A 54 -1.35 23.02 -1.55
N GLU A 55 -1.84 22.15 -2.44
CA GLU A 55 -2.79 21.08 -2.11
C GLU A 55 -2.17 19.69 -2.33
N SER A 56 -1.44 19.18 -1.34
CA SER A 56 -0.81 17.86 -1.40
C SER A 56 -1.80 16.70 -1.28
N GLU A 57 -2.95 16.92 -0.64
CA GLU A 57 -3.92 15.88 -0.29
C GLU A 57 -4.68 15.33 -1.52
N ALA A 58 -5.03 16.19 -2.48
CA ALA A 58 -5.64 15.77 -3.74
C ALA A 58 -4.70 14.89 -4.57
N ILE A 59 -3.40 15.23 -4.55
CA ILE A 59 -2.36 14.46 -5.25
C ILE A 59 -2.17 13.11 -4.56
N LEU A 60 -2.14 13.08 -3.22
CA LEU A 60 -1.98 11.85 -2.43
C LEU A 60 -3.05 10.80 -2.76
N HIS A 61 -4.33 11.18 -2.82
CA HIS A 61 -5.43 10.24 -3.13
C HIS A 61 -5.25 9.53 -4.48
N VAL A 62 -4.85 10.28 -5.52
CA VAL A 62 -4.58 9.70 -6.84
C VAL A 62 -3.30 8.85 -6.80
N ALA A 63 -2.32 9.28 -6.01
CA ALA A 63 -1.03 8.64 -5.94
C ALA A 63 -1.04 7.32 -5.15
N GLU A 64 -1.97 7.12 -4.21
CA GLU A 64 -2.18 5.83 -3.54
C GLU A 64 -2.42 4.70 -4.55
N LEU A 65 -3.03 4.99 -5.70
CA LEU A 65 -3.20 4.04 -6.78
C LEU A 65 -1.86 3.50 -7.30
N GLY A 66 -0.79 4.28 -7.22
CA GLY A 66 0.56 3.83 -7.58
C GLY A 66 1.08 2.73 -6.68
N VAL A 67 0.83 2.84 -5.37
CA VAL A 67 1.13 1.78 -4.40
C VAL A 67 0.28 0.54 -4.66
N VAL A 68 -1.01 0.74 -4.99
CA VAL A 68 -1.92 -0.36 -5.34
C VAL A 68 -1.42 -1.12 -6.56
N MET A 69 -1.08 -0.43 -7.66
CA MET A 69 -0.50 -1.05 -8.86
C MET A 69 0.84 -1.73 -8.58
N PHE A 70 1.68 -1.09 -7.75
CA PHE A 70 2.96 -1.65 -7.35
C PHE A 70 2.80 -2.99 -6.63
N LEU A 71 1.98 -3.02 -5.58
CA LEU A 71 1.75 -4.21 -4.78
C LEU A 71 1.04 -5.31 -5.57
N PHE A 72 0.22 -4.95 -6.56
CA PHE A 72 -0.32 -5.92 -7.51
C PHE A 72 0.78 -6.59 -8.35
N ILE A 73 1.70 -5.83 -8.94
CA ILE A 73 2.80 -6.40 -9.74
C ILE A 73 3.68 -7.30 -8.89
N ILE A 74 4.04 -6.84 -7.69
CA ILE A 74 4.75 -7.66 -6.71
C ILE A 74 3.95 -8.94 -6.38
N GLY A 75 2.64 -8.84 -6.25
CA GLY A 75 1.76 -9.99 -6.08
C GLY A 75 1.83 -10.97 -7.25
N LEU A 76 1.85 -10.48 -8.50
CA LEU A 76 1.97 -11.31 -9.71
C LEU A 76 3.29 -12.10 -9.77
N GLU A 77 4.37 -11.57 -9.19
CA GLU A 77 5.64 -12.29 -9.08
C GLU A 77 5.62 -13.38 -7.98
N MET A 78 4.72 -13.24 -6.99
CA MET A 78 4.62 -14.13 -5.83
C MET A 78 3.66 -15.29 -6.07
N GLN A 79 4.18 -16.52 -6.00
CA GLN A 79 3.37 -17.74 -6.15
C GLN A 79 2.56 -18.07 -4.87
N PRO A 80 1.26 -18.41 -4.97
CA PRO A 80 0.40 -18.81 -3.85
C PRO A 80 0.99 -19.95 -3.01
N SER A 81 1.58 -20.95 -3.67
CA SER A 81 2.23 -22.08 -3.01
C SER A 81 3.35 -21.66 -2.07
N ARG A 82 4.09 -20.60 -2.42
CA ARG A 82 5.14 -20.03 -1.58
C ARG A 82 4.54 -19.35 -0.35
N LEU A 83 3.52 -18.50 -0.52
CA LEU A 83 2.84 -17.84 0.61
C LEU A 83 2.23 -18.85 1.58
N TRP A 84 1.65 -19.94 1.08
CA TRP A 84 1.13 -21.00 1.94
C TRP A 84 2.23 -21.68 2.77
N GLY A 85 3.43 -21.80 2.20
CA GLY A 85 4.63 -22.24 2.91
C GLY A 85 5.03 -21.28 4.04
N LEU A 86 4.80 -19.98 3.85
CA LEU A 86 5.13 -18.91 4.79
C LEU A 86 4.07 -18.68 5.89
N ARG A 87 2.95 -19.42 5.92
CA ARG A 87 1.89 -19.23 6.94
C ARG A 87 2.39 -19.24 8.39
N ARG A 88 3.43 -20.03 8.69
CA ARG A 88 4.06 -20.04 10.02
C ARG A 88 4.86 -18.77 10.31
N GLU A 89 5.46 -18.17 9.28
CA GLU A 89 6.13 -16.88 9.41
C GLU A 89 5.10 -15.76 9.52
N ILE A 90 4.04 -15.77 8.71
CA ILE A 90 2.95 -14.78 8.77
C ILE A 90 2.32 -14.76 10.16
N PHE A 91 1.75 -15.89 10.61
CA PHE A 91 1.03 -15.93 11.89
C PHE A 91 1.92 -16.15 13.12
N GLY A 92 3.16 -16.60 12.94
CA GLY A 92 4.11 -16.83 14.03
C GLY A 92 5.06 -15.65 14.20
N LEU A 93 5.95 -15.44 13.23
CA LEU A 93 6.96 -14.37 13.28
C LEU A 93 6.31 -12.99 13.25
N GLY A 94 5.33 -12.77 12.35
CA GLY A 94 4.57 -11.52 12.30
C GLY A 94 3.89 -11.22 13.63
N ALA A 95 3.19 -12.20 14.22
CA ALA A 95 2.38 -11.94 15.42
C ALA A 95 3.29 -11.67 16.61
N LEU A 96 4.43 -12.35 16.66
CA LEU A 96 5.48 -12.07 17.61
C LEU A 96 6.05 -10.66 17.43
N GLN A 97 6.38 -10.24 16.19
CA GLN A 97 6.90 -8.89 15.94
C GLN A 97 5.87 -7.82 16.33
N VAL A 98 4.63 -7.91 15.83
CA VAL A 98 3.57 -6.93 16.12
C VAL A 98 3.32 -6.86 17.62
N GLY A 99 3.16 -8.01 18.29
CA GLY A 99 2.91 -8.06 19.73
C GLY A 99 4.06 -7.54 20.57
N VAL A 100 5.30 -7.95 20.29
CA VAL A 100 6.48 -7.51 21.03
C VAL A 100 6.74 -6.02 20.82
N CYS A 101 6.68 -5.53 19.58
CA CYS A 101 6.83 -4.11 19.29
C CYS A 101 5.72 -3.28 19.95
N ALA A 102 4.46 -3.73 19.90
CA ALA A 102 3.34 -3.05 20.55
C ALA A 102 3.57 -2.93 22.05
N LEU A 103 3.99 -4.01 22.71
CA LEU A 103 4.28 -4.03 24.14
C LEU A 103 5.45 -3.09 24.50
N LEU A 104 6.55 -3.16 23.77
CA LEU A 104 7.73 -2.32 24.03
C LEU A 104 7.43 -0.84 23.82
N LEU A 105 6.76 -0.48 22.71
CA LEU A 105 6.40 0.90 22.40
C LEU A 105 5.35 1.45 23.37
N THR A 106 4.39 0.63 23.79
CA THR A 106 3.47 0.99 24.89
C THR A 106 4.25 1.24 26.19
N GLY A 107 5.25 0.41 26.49
CA GLY A 107 6.13 0.56 27.64
C GLY A 107 6.88 1.89 27.67
N VAL A 108 7.30 2.41 26.50
CA VAL A 108 7.90 3.75 26.38
C VAL A 108 6.91 4.84 26.81
N GLY A 109 5.66 4.77 26.36
CA GLY A 109 4.62 5.72 26.77
C GLY A 109 4.34 5.68 28.28
N LEU A 110 4.26 4.47 28.86
CA LEU A 110 4.08 4.30 30.30
C LEU A 110 5.26 4.87 31.10
N ALA A 111 6.50 4.65 30.64
CA ALA A 111 7.69 5.22 31.26
C ALA A 111 7.71 6.76 31.19
N GLY A 112 7.08 7.34 30.17
CA GLY A 112 6.84 8.78 30.04
C GLY A 112 5.71 9.32 30.92
N GLY A 113 5.02 8.48 31.69
CA GLY A 113 3.92 8.87 32.59
C GLY A 113 2.56 8.98 31.90
N PHE A 114 2.41 8.52 30.66
CA PHE A 114 1.14 8.55 29.96
C PHE A 114 0.20 7.40 30.39
N PRO A 115 -1.13 7.58 30.30
CA PRO A 115 -2.09 6.51 30.52
C PRO A 115 -1.86 5.31 29.59
N ILE A 116 -2.23 4.11 30.03
CA ILE A 116 -2.06 2.87 29.26
C ILE A 116 -2.78 2.90 27.90
N SER A 117 -3.99 3.48 27.84
CA SER A 117 -4.76 3.58 26.60
C SER A 117 -4.05 4.46 25.57
N GLN A 118 -3.62 5.66 25.96
CA GLN A 118 -2.89 6.57 25.07
C GLN A 118 -1.55 5.98 24.63
N SER A 119 -0.81 5.36 25.57
CA SER A 119 0.45 4.70 25.28
C SER A 119 0.30 3.55 24.30
N PHE A 120 -0.78 2.75 24.45
CA PHE A 120 -1.09 1.66 23.55
C PHE A 120 -1.49 2.17 22.16
N VAL A 121 -2.36 3.18 22.08
CA VAL A 121 -2.80 3.75 20.79
C VAL A 121 -1.60 4.31 20.02
N ALA A 122 -0.73 5.07 20.70
CA ALA A 122 0.50 5.57 20.10
C ALA A 122 1.43 4.42 19.68
N GLY A 123 1.68 3.46 20.57
CA GLY A 123 2.54 2.31 20.30
C GLY A 123 2.04 1.46 19.12
N ALA A 124 0.74 1.15 19.08
CA ALA A 124 0.11 0.41 17.99
C ALA A 124 0.25 1.12 16.63
N GLY A 125 0.17 2.46 16.61
CA GLY A 125 0.44 3.25 15.40
C GLY A 125 1.87 3.10 14.90
N PHE A 126 2.86 3.09 15.81
CA PHE A 126 4.28 2.93 15.47
C PHE A 126 4.71 1.51 15.14
N VAL A 127 3.90 0.49 15.46
CA VAL A 127 4.20 -0.91 15.11
C VAL A 127 4.08 -1.16 13.61
N LEU A 128 3.16 -0.46 12.94
CA LEU A 128 2.84 -0.69 11.54
C LEU A 128 3.94 -0.12 10.64
N THR A 129 4.41 -0.94 9.71
CA THR A 129 5.43 -0.56 8.73
C THR A 129 4.77 -0.14 7.42
N SER A 130 5.36 0.82 6.71
CA SER A 130 4.89 1.18 5.36
C SER A 130 5.26 0.08 4.35
N THR A 131 4.29 -0.75 3.99
CA THR A 131 4.44 -1.84 3.00
C THR A 131 5.01 -1.32 1.68
N ALA A 132 4.50 -0.20 1.17
CA ALA A 132 4.96 0.38 -0.10
C ALA A 132 6.47 0.68 -0.11
N ILE A 133 6.96 1.32 0.95
CA ILE A 133 8.38 1.72 1.06
C ILE A 133 9.27 0.48 1.16
N VAL A 134 8.91 -0.46 2.03
CA VAL A 134 9.72 -1.66 2.26
C VAL A 134 9.73 -2.56 1.03
N MET A 135 8.58 -2.76 0.39
CA MET A 135 8.50 -3.55 -0.84
C MET A 135 9.30 -2.92 -1.98
N GLN A 136 9.26 -1.59 -2.13
CA GLN A 136 10.05 -0.88 -3.12
C GLN A 136 11.55 -1.01 -2.84
N LEU A 137 11.96 -0.94 -1.57
CA LEU A 137 13.36 -1.12 -1.18
C LEU A 137 13.85 -2.55 -1.43
N LEU A 138 13.00 -3.56 -1.18
CA LEU A 138 13.33 -4.95 -1.49
C LEU A 138 13.39 -5.19 -3.00
N GLU A 139 12.52 -4.58 -3.79
CA GLU A 139 12.53 -4.66 -5.26
C GLU A 139 13.82 -4.06 -5.83
N GLU A 140 14.20 -2.86 -5.38
CA GLU A 140 15.42 -2.17 -5.82
C GLU A 140 16.69 -2.97 -5.52
N ARG A 141 16.68 -3.75 -4.42
CA ARG A 141 17.78 -4.62 -4.04
C ARG A 141 17.71 -6.01 -4.67
N GLY A 142 16.62 -6.36 -5.35
CA GLY A 142 16.36 -7.71 -5.85
C GLY A 142 16.22 -8.77 -4.74
N GLU A 143 15.83 -8.36 -3.53
CA GLU A 143 15.79 -9.21 -2.35
C GLU A 143 14.39 -9.79 -2.05
N ILE A 144 13.36 -9.43 -2.82
CA ILE A 144 11.97 -9.87 -2.61
C ILE A 144 11.85 -11.41 -2.52
N ALA A 145 12.46 -12.12 -3.46
CA ALA A 145 12.41 -13.58 -3.52
C ALA A 145 13.38 -14.27 -2.56
N ALA A 146 14.30 -13.52 -1.93
CA ALA A 146 15.27 -14.08 -0.99
C ALA A 146 14.58 -14.50 0.32
N PRO A 147 15.10 -15.49 1.07
CA PRO A 147 14.50 -15.94 2.32
C PRO A 147 14.28 -14.82 3.35
N LYS A 148 15.18 -13.82 3.39
CA LYS A 148 15.02 -12.65 4.26
C LYS A 148 13.90 -11.73 3.79
N GLY A 149 13.80 -11.47 2.47
CA GLY A 149 12.71 -10.68 1.89
C GLY A 149 11.35 -11.32 2.13
N GLN A 150 11.25 -12.64 1.95
CA GLN A 150 10.00 -13.39 2.22
C GLN A 150 9.54 -13.30 3.67
N ARG A 151 10.47 -13.30 4.64
CA ARG A 151 10.14 -13.06 6.06
C ARG A 151 9.60 -11.66 6.30
N ILE A 152 10.24 -10.65 5.68
CA ILE A 152 9.78 -9.26 5.77
C ILE A 152 8.38 -9.13 5.17
N VAL A 153 8.16 -9.66 3.97
CA VAL A 153 6.83 -9.72 3.33
C VAL A 153 5.81 -10.38 4.24
N SER A 154 6.17 -11.50 4.90
CA SER A 154 5.26 -12.20 5.81
C SER A 154 4.85 -11.37 7.02
N ILE A 155 5.76 -10.55 7.55
CA ILE A 155 5.47 -9.61 8.64
C ILE A 155 4.54 -8.50 8.12
N LEU A 156 4.86 -7.87 6.98
CA LEU A 156 4.04 -6.80 6.38
C LEU A 156 2.61 -7.28 6.11
N LEU A 157 2.44 -8.51 5.62
CA LEU A 157 1.11 -9.09 5.39
C LEU A 157 0.33 -9.28 6.69
N LEU A 158 1.00 -9.63 7.78
CA LEU A 158 0.31 -9.68 9.07
C LEU A 158 -0.02 -8.28 9.59
N GLU A 159 0.88 -7.32 9.44
CA GLU A 159 0.63 -5.93 9.83
C GLU A 159 -0.62 -5.38 9.10
N ASP A 160 -0.72 -5.57 7.79
CA ASP A 160 -1.89 -5.21 6.99
C ASP A 160 -3.18 -5.91 7.48
N LEU A 161 -3.10 -7.21 7.81
CA LEU A 161 -4.23 -7.96 8.38
C LEU A 161 -4.60 -7.52 9.81
N ALA A 162 -3.62 -7.03 10.57
CA ALA A 162 -3.77 -6.60 11.94
C ALA A 162 -4.39 -5.20 12.06
N ILE A 163 -4.44 -4.41 10.99
CA ILE A 163 -5.04 -3.07 11.00
C ILE A 163 -6.48 -3.10 11.51
N VAL A 164 -7.36 -3.96 10.97
CA VAL A 164 -8.77 -4.05 11.40
C VAL A 164 -8.92 -4.36 12.90
N PRO A 165 -8.33 -5.45 13.43
CA PRO A 165 -8.45 -5.72 14.87
C PRO A 165 -7.76 -4.67 15.74
N LEU A 166 -6.66 -4.05 15.29
CA LEU A 166 -6.02 -2.95 16.02
C LEU A 166 -6.90 -1.71 16.06
N LEU A 167 -7.50 -1.30 14.93
CA LEU A 167 -8.43 -0.18 14.88
C LEU A 167 -9.67 -0.42 15.74
N ALA A 168 -10.21 -1.64 15.73
CA ALA A 168 -11.31 -2.01 16.62
C ALA A 168 -10.92 -1.91 18.10
N LEU A 169 -9.68 -2.28 18.45
CA LEU A 169 -9.15 -2.15 19.81
C LEU A 169 -8.89 -0.68 20.20
N ILE A 170 -8.41 0.14 19.26
CA ILE A 170 -8.23 1.58 19.44
C ILE A 170 -9.58 2.27 19.66
N ALA A 171 -10.60 1.95 18.86
CA ALA A 171 -11.95 2.47 19.01
C ALA A 171 -12.57 2.08 20.37
N PHE A 172 -12.27 0.88 20.87
CA PHE A 172 -12.68 0.46 22.21
C PHE A 172 -12.03 1.27 23.33
N LEU A 173 -10.74 1.58 23.18
CA LEU A 173 -9.95 2.33 24.15
C LEU A 173 -10.26 3.83 24.10
N ALA A 174 -10.91 4.31 23.03
CA ALA A 174 -11.32 5.70 22.89
C ALA A 174 -12.38 6.09 23.94
N PRO A 175 -12.40 7.35 24.40
CA PRO A 175 -13.42 7.83 25.33
C PRO A 175 -14.83 7.61 24.74
N GLY A 176 -15.68 6.82 25.41
CA GLY A 176 -17.00 6.42 24.91
C GLY A 176 -17.05 5.09 24.12
N GLY A 177 -15.93 4.40 23.93
CA GLY A 177 -15.83 3.13 23.18
C GLY A 177 -16.60 1.94 23.77
N ALA A 178 -17.24 2.11 24.93
CA ALA A 178 -18.16 1.13 25.53
C ALA A 178 -19.51 1.02 24.80
N ASP A 179 -19.85 1.97 23.92
CA ASP A 179 -21.10 1.96 23.16
C ASP A 179 -21.07 1.02 21.94
N MET A 180 -19.88 0.62 21.47
CA MET A 180 -19.75 -0.41 20.42
C MET A 180 -19.89 -1.80 21.04
N SER A 181 -20.99 -2.47 20.70
CA SER A 181 -21.26 -3.85 21.12
C SER A 181 -20.15 -4.82 20.66
N LEU A 182 -19.89 -5.84 21.47
CA LEU A 182 -19.00 -6.96 21.12
C LEU A 182 -19.40 -7.61 19.77
N THR A 183 -20.69 -7.60 19.46
CA THR A 183 -21.27 -8.10 18.22
C THR A 183 -20.82 -7.31 16.99
N GLN A 184 -20.77 -5.97 17.06
CA GLN A 184 -20.30 -5.14 15.94
C GLN A 184 -18.83 -5.43 15.62
N ARG A 185 -17.98 -5.61 16.63
CA ARG A 185 -16.56 -5.92 16.45
C ARG A 185 -16.31 -7.27 15.79
N LEU A 186 -17.02 -8.30 16.26
CA LEU A 186 -16.97 -9.62 15.63
C LEU A 186 -17.50 -9.59 14.19
N THR A 187 -18.46 -8.69 13.92
CA THR A 187 -18.98 -8.49 12.57
C THR A 187 -17.93 -7.86 11.66
N GLU A 188 -17.22 -6.82 12.09
CA GLU A 188 -16.15 -6.17 11.31
C GLU A 188 -15.00 -7.14 10.98
N VAL A 189 -14.50 -7.89 11.97
CA VAL A 189 -13.48 -8.93 11.74
C VAL A 189 -14.02 -10.02 10.81
N GLY A 190 -15.28 -10.43 10.99
CA GLY A 190 -15.95 -11.39 10.13
C GLY A 190 -16.07 -10.89 8.68
N ILE A 191 -16.38 -9.62 8.46
CA ILE A 191 -16.44 -8.98 7.15
C ILE A 191 -15.07 -8.97 6.49
N GLY A 192 -14.01 -8.56 7.19
CA GLY A 192 -12.65 -8.58 6.66
C GLY A 192 -12.21 -9.99 6.25
N LEU A 193 -12.43 -11.00 7.10
CA LEU A 193 -12.13 -12.39 6.77
C LEU A 193 -12.97 -12.91 5.59
N ALA A 194 -14.26 -12.60 5.57
CA ALA A 194 -15.16 -12.99 4.48
C ALA A 194 -14.74 -12.33 3.15
N ALA A 195 -14.26 -11.09 3.19
CA ALA A 195 -13.76 -10.38 2.02
C ALA A 195 -12.51 -11.07 1.46
N ILE A 196 -11.53 -11.41 2.31
CA ILE A 196 -10.33 -12.15 1.89
C ILE A 196 -10.71 -13.49 1.26
N VAL A 197 -11.58 -14.27 1.92
CA VAL A 197 -12.06 -15.54 1.37
C VAL A 197 -12.79 -15.33 0.05
N GLY A 198 -13.66 -14.33 -0.02
CA GLY A 198 -14.40 -13.96 -1.24
C GLY A 198 -13.47 -13.60 -2.39
N LEU A 199 -12.42 -12.81 -2.13
CA LEU A 199 -11.41 -12.45 -3.12
C LEU A 199 -10.63 -13.68 -3.58
N VAL A 200 -10.21 -14.56 -2.67
CA VAL A 200 -9.52 -15.81 -3.01
C VAL A 200 -10.39 -16.71 -3.89
N LEU A 201 -11.67 -16.85 -3.57
CA LEU A 201 -12.63 -17.62 -4.36
C LEU A 201 -12.85 -16.98 -5.74
N ALA A 202 -13.06 -15.66 -5.80
CA ALA A 202 -13.20 -14.92 -7.05
C ALA A 202 -11.93 -15.03 -7.92
N GLY A 203 -10.75 -14.92 -7.30
CA GLY A 203 -9.46 -15.10 -7.96
C GLY A 203 -9.34 -16.47 -8.63
N ARG A 204 -9.68 -17.52 -7.88
CA ARG A 204 -9.58 -18.90 -8.34
C ARG A 204 -10.59 -19.26 -9.43
N TYR A 205 -11.83 -18.76 -9.34
CA TYR A 205 -12.94 -19.22 -10.19
C TYR A 205 -13.41 -18.22 -11.24
N LEU A 206 -13.26 -16.91 -11.02
CA LEU A 206 -13.82 -15.87 -11.88
C LEU A 206 -12.77 -15.22 -12.80
N LEU A 207 -11.56 -14.96 -12.30
CA LEU A 207 -10.58 -14.15 -13.03
C LEU A 207 -10.06 -14.83 -14.31
N ASN A 208 -9.69 -16.11 -14.25
CA ASN A 208 -9.21 -16.82 -15.45
C ASN A 208 -10.27 -16.91 -16.56
N PRO A 209 -11.53 -17.31 -16.28
CA PRO A 209 -12.60 -17.26 -17.28
C PRO A 209 -12.86 -15.85 -17.82
N PHE A 210 -12.84 -14.84 -16.96
CA PHE A 210 -13.04 -13.44 -17.34
C PHE A 210 -12.02 -12.98 -18.40
N PHE A 211 -10.73 -13.18 -18.14
CA PHE A 211 -9.69 -12.82 -19.11
C PHE A 211 -9.72 -13.67 -20.39
N ARG A 212 -10.13 -14.93 -20.29
CA ARG A 212 -10.31 -15.79 -21.46
C ARG A 212 -11.40 -15.28 -22.40
N ILE A 213 -12.54 -14.83 -21.86
CA ILE A 213 -13.62 -14.24 -22.66
C ILE A 213 -13.12 -13.01 -23.44
N LEU A 214 -12.34 -12.14 -22.79
CA LEU A 214 -11.78 -10.95 -23.43
C LEU A 214 -10.75 -11.30 -24.51
N ALA A 215 -9.92 -12.32 -24.26
CA ALA A 215 -8.94 -12.82 -25.22
C ALA A 215 -9.63 -13.43 -26.46
N ASP A 216 -10.69 -14.21 -26.26
CA ASP A 216 -11.48 -14.84 -27.33
C ASP A 216 -12.20 -13.78 -28.18
N ALA A 217 -12.64 -12.68 -27.56
CA ALA A 217 -13.21 -11.53 -28.26
C ALA A 217 -12.17 -10.69 -29.04
N ARG A 218 -10.87 -11.00 -28.94
CA ARG A 218 -9.73 -10.25 -29.52
C ARG A 218 -9.71 -8.77 -29.16
N ALA A 219 -10.31 -8.39 -28.03
CA ALA A 219 -10.42 -7.02 -27.57
C ALA A 219 -9.15 -6.56 -26.85
N ARG A 220 -8.03 -6.43 -27.59
CA ARG A 220 -6.71 -6.08 -27.01
C ARG A 220 -6.74 -4.77 -26.21
N GLU A 221 -7.46 -3.76 -26.70
CA GLU A 221 -7.61 -2.46 -26.04
C GLU A 221 -8.33 -2.56 -24.68
N VAL A 222 -9.17 -3.58 -24.50
CA VAL A 222 -9.95 -3.80 -23.28
C VAL A 222 -9.14 -4.60 -22.24
N MET A 223 -8.06 -5.29 -22.64
CA MET A 223 -7.25 -6.10 -21.72
C MET A 223 -6.60 -5.26 -20.63
N THR A 224 -6.00 -4.11 -20.99
CA THR A 224 -5.43 -3.17 -20.02
C THR A 224 -6.50 -2.64 -19.07
N ALA A 225 -7.66 -2.24 -19.59
CA ALA A 225 -8.78 -1.77 -18.76
C ALA A 225 -9.30 -2.86 -17.82
N ALA A 226 -9.35 -4.11 -18.27
CA ALA A 226 -9.74 -5.26 -17.47
C ALA A 226 -8.70 -5.58 -16.39
N ALA A 227 -7.40 -5.46 -16.69
CA ALA A 227 -6.34 -5.59 -15.71
C ALA A 227 -6.52 -4.55 -14.60
N LEU A 228 -6.63 -3.27 -14.97
CA LEU A 228 -6.87 -2.17 -14.02
C LEU A 228 -8.16 -2.37 -13.23
N LEU A 229 -9.24 -2.84 -13.86
CA LEU A 229 -10.49 -3.15 -13.18
C LEU A 229 -10.32 -4.22 -12.10
N VAL A 230 -9.56 -5.29 -12.38
CA VAL A 230 -9.31 -6.34 -11.39
C VAL A 230 -8.45 -5.82 -10.24
N VAL A 231 -7.40 -5.05 -10.54
CA VAL A 231 -6.52 -4.46 -9.52
C VAL A 231 -7.30 -3.52 -8.60
N LEU A 232 -7.94 -2.51 -9.19
CA LEU A 232 -8.68 -1.48 -8.46
C LEU A 232 -9.95 -2.04 -7.83
N GLY A 233 -10.63 -2.98 -8.49
CA GLY A 233 -11.81 -3.64 -7.94
C GLY A 233 -11.48 -4.50 -6.72
N SER A 234 -10.34 -5.20 -6.73
CA SER A 234 -9.89 -5.98 -5.56
C SER A 234 -9.46 -5.07 -4.40
N ALA A 235 -8.74 -3.98 -4.71
CA ALA A 235 -8.37 -2.96 -3.74
C ALA A 235 -9.61 -2.31 -3.09
N LEU A 236 -10.58 -1.91 -3.91
CA LEU A 236 -11.86 -1.34 -3.46
C LEU A 236 -12.64 -2.33 -2.59
N ALA A 237 -12.74 -3.59 -3.00
CA ALA A 237 -13.44 -4.62 -2.22
C ALA A 237 -12.84 -4.78 -0.82
N MET A 238 -11.50 -4.75 -0.70
CA MET A 238 -10.83 -4.79 0.61
C MET A 238 -11.06 -3.51 1.41
N GLN A 239 -10.95 -2.34 0.78
CA GLN A 239 -11.18 -1.05 1.43
C GLN A 239 -12.59 -0.94 2.02
N LEU A 240 -13.61 -1.36 1.26
CA LEU A 240 -15.00 -1.41 1.75
C LEU A 240 -15.21 -2.39 2.91
N SER A 241 -14.29 -3.34 3.07
CA SER A 241 -14.30 -4.34 4.14
C SER A 241 -13.46 -3.92 5.35
N GLY A 242 -12.93 -2.69 5.35
CA GLY A 242 -12.07 -2.14 6.41
C GLY A 242 -10.59 -2.50 6.30
N LEU A 243 -10.20 -3.22 5.24
CA LEU A 243 -8.83 -3.66 5.00
C LEU A 243 -8.08 -2.69 4.07
N SER A 244 -6.74 -2.77 4.02
CA SER A 244 -5.96 -1.87 3.15
C SER A 244 -6.17 -2.19 1.66
N MET A 245 -6.20 -1.14 0.83
CA MET A 245 -6.20 -1.28 -0.64
C MET A 245 -4.99 -2.06 -1.14
N ALA A 246 -3.84 -1.82 -0.49
CA ALA A 246 -2.58 -2.50 -0.66
C ALA A 246 -2.71 -4.03 -0.60
N MET A 247 -3.37 -4.54 0.44
CA MET A 247 -3.58 -5.98 0.59
C MET A 247 -4.49 -6.55 -0.50
N GLY A 248 -5.55 -5.82 -0.90
CA GLY A 248 -6.45 -6.26 -1.98
C GLY A 248 -5.73 -6.42 -3.32
N ALA A 249 -4.92 -5.44 -3.69
CA ALA A 249 -4.10 -5.50 -4.89
C ALA A 249 -3.03 -6.60 -4.80
N PHE A 250 -2.31 -6.71 -3.69
CA PHE A 250 -1.31 -7.76 -3.49
C PHE A 250 -1.93 -9.16 -3.63
N LEU A 251 -3.04 -9.43 -2.94
CA LEU A 251 -3.73 -10.72 -3.01
C LEU A 251 -4.27 -11.01 -4.41
N ALA A 252 -4.82 -10.01 -5.11
CA ALA A 252 -5.25 -10.19 -6.49
C ALA A 252 -4.09 -10.56 -7.41
N GLY A 253 -2.93 -9.93 -7.24
CA GLY A 253 -1.70 -10.26 -7.95
C GLY A 253 -1.26 -11.70 -7.68
N VAL A 254 -1.21 -12.10 -6.41
CA VAL A 254 -0.87 -13.47 -6.00
C VAL A 254 -1.79 -14.49 -6.67
N LEU A 255 -3.10 -14.25 -6.66
CA LEU A 255 -4.09 -15.15 -7.25
C LEU A 255 -3.94 -15.27 -8.78
N LEU A 256 -3.45 -14.20 -9.42
CA LEU A 256 -3.20 -14.14 -10.86
C LEU A 256 -1.80 -14.57 -11.28
N SER A 257 -0.86 -14.74 -10.35
CA SER A 257 0.54 -15.13 -10.64
C SER A 257 0.67 -16.47 -11.37
N GLU A 258 -0.30 -17.38 -11.18
CA GLU A 258 -0.39 -18.70 -11.84
C GLU A 258 -1.31 -18.68 -13.08
N SER A 259 -1.87 -17.52 -13.44
CA SER A 259 -2.70 -17.35 -14.64
C SER A 259 -1.88 -17.44 -15.92
N THR A 260 -2.49 -17.92 -17.01
CA THR A 260 -1.91 -17.84 -18.35
C THR A 260 -1.71 -16.40 -18.83
N PHE A 261 -2.41 -15.43 -18.22
CA PHE A 261 -2.35 -14.02 -18.59
C PHE A 261 -1.35 -13.21 -17.77
N ARG A 262 -0.62 -13.81 -16.82
CA ARG A 262 0.23 -13.06 -15.86
C ARG A 262 1.16 -12.03 -16.53
N HIS A 263 1.89 -12.44 -17.57
CA HIS A 263 2.89 -11.59 -18.21
C HIS A 263 2.25 -10.45 -19.00
N GLN A 264 1.05 -10.69 -19.54
CA GLN A 264 0.28 -9.65 -20.20
C GLN A 264 -0.23 -8.64 -19.17
N LEU A 265 -0.77 -9.10 -18.04
CA LEU A 265 -1.24 -8.22 -16.95
C LEU A 265 -0.10 -7.40 -16.36
N GLU A 266 1.07 -8.01 -16.18
CA GLU A 266 2.29 -7.35 -15.74
C GLU A 266 2.68 -6.22 -16.70
N ALA A 267 2.80 -6.51 -18.00
CA ALA A 267 3.15 -5.52 -19.03
C ALA A 267 2.11 -4.40 -19.18
N ASP A 268 0.83 -4.71 -18.97
CA ASP A 268 -0.27 -3.75 -19.08
C ASP A 268 -0.33 -2.79 -17.87
N VAL A 269 0.04 -3.25 -16.67
CA VAL A 269 -0.03 -2.46 -15.41
C VAL A 269 1.29 -1.74 -15.09
N GLU A 270 2.43 -2.29 -15.52
CA GLU A 270 3.77 -1.76 -15.23
C GLU A 270 3.96 -0.27 -15.56
N PRO A 271 3.48 0.26 -16.72
CA PRO A 271 3.62 1.67 -17.03
C PRO A 271 2.91 2.58 -16.01
N PHE A 272 1.75 2.17 -15.52
CA PHE A 272 0.99 2.91 -14.52
C PHE A 272 1.67 2.89 -13.16
N ARG A 273 2.18 1.72 -12.74
CA ARG A 273 2.98 1.58 -11.53
C ARG A 273 4.10 2.62 -11.50
N GLY A 274 4.95 2.65 -12.53
CA GLY A 274 6.18 3.46 -12.51
C GLY A 274 5.92 4.95 -12.31
N VAL A 275 4.91 5.49 -12.98
CA VAL A 275 4.55 6.92 -12.90
C VAL A 275 3.85 7.23 -11.58
N LEU A 276 2.84 6.45 -11.21
CA LEU A 276 2.01 6.72 -10.02
C LEU A 276 2.77 6.47 -8.71
N LEU A 277 3.71 5.52 -8.68
CA LEU A 277 4.51 5.25 -7.48
C LEU A 277 5.50 6.40 -7.21
N GLY A 278 6.10 6.97 -8.25
CA GLY A 278 6.90 8.19 -8.11
C GLY A 278 6.06 9.36 -7.62
N LEU A 279 4.86 9.52 -8.17
CA LEU A 279 3.87 10.51 -7.71
C LEU A 279 3.53 10.32 -6.22
N PHE A 280 3.39 9.08 -5.75
CA PHE A 280 3.07 8.77 -4.34
C PHE A 280 4.15 9.27 -3.40
N PHE A 281 5.41 8.90 -3.64
CA PHE A 281 6.49 9.33 -2.78
C PHE A 281 6.74 10.84 -2.86
N LEU A 282 6.53 11.47 -4.02
CA LEU A 282 6.53 12.93 -4.12
C LEU A 282 5.42 13.55 -3.26
N ALA A 283 4.19 13.03 -3.36
CA ALA A 283 3.04 13.54 -2.62
C ALA A 283 3.19 13.36 -1.10
N VAL A 284 3.75 12.23 -0.65
CA VAL A 284 4.11 12.03 0.76
C VAL A 284 5.15 13.06 1.21
N GLY A 285 6.18 13.30 0.39
CA GLY A 285 7.18 14.34 0.66
C GLY A 285 6.56 15.74 0.77
N MET A 286 5.61 16.08 -0.10
CA MET A 286 4.89 17.36 -0.06
C MET A 286 4.04 17.51 1.20
N SER A 287 3.50 16.41 1.75
CA SER A 287 2.66 16.43 2.95
C SER A 287 3.44 16.59 4.26
N LEU A 288 4.78 16.55 4.22
CA LEU A 288 5.61 16.67 5.40
C LEU A 288 5.65 18.12 5.90
N ASP A 289 4.96 18.40 7.01
CA ASP A 289 5.00 19.70 7.68
C ASP A 289 6.29 19.88 8.50
N LEU A 290 7.21 20.68 7.96
CA LEU A 290 8.50 21.00 8.59
C LEU A 290 8.39 21.91 9.83
N HIS A 291 7.22 22.48 10.14
CA HIS A 291 7.02 23.24 11.37
C HIS A 291 6.70 22.35 12.57
N VAL A 292 6.21 21.13 12.32
CA VAL A 292 5.82 20.17 13.36
C VAL A 292 6.97 19.23 13.74
N VAL A 293 7.81 18.87 12.77
CA VAL A 293 8.96 17.95 12.91
C VAL A 293 10.20 18.70 13.40
#